data_AF-A0A968XLU3-F1
#
_entry.id   AF-A0A968XLU3-F1
#
_cell.length_a   1.000
_cell.length_b   1.000
_cell.length_c   1.000
_cell.angle_alpha   90.00
_cell.angle_beta   90.00
_cell.angle_gamma   90.00
#
_symmetry.space_group_name_H-M   'P 1'
#
loop_
_entity.id
_entity.type
_entity.pdbx_description
1 polymer ?
#
loop_
_entity_poly.entity_id
_entity_poly.type
_entity_poly.pdbx_seq_one_letter_code
_entity_poly.pdbx_strand_id
1 'polypeptide(L)'
;MYDHSPESFWAGIRNLPAGHKLTWSQNQLNISCWYDLASVVGDDVDTRPEKTVKEEYLALMKESVIFRFRSDVSVGINLSGGLDSSSLLGLVQEVQGKDNDVKAFTFITGDERYDELPWVEQMLEKTRHPLIPVKLQPEEIPALAASVQYHQDEPFSGIPTLAYAKLFETAKSNGVTVLLDGNGLDEQWCGYDYYQKVLDGEKAGIVQGTNDKPFKPECLTEEFRSLAEPIELPNPFQDKIRNLQYRDTFYTKIPRAMRFNDRISMRASTELREPFLDHRLFELAFRQPTERKLANGTRKKMLREIMQNLVPKNLTQAPKRPLQTPQREWLKGELFDWADSYIKNTAMNKYANWFEKTPVLDCWKRFCQGESDNSFYIWQWINIGLR
;
A
#
# COMPACT_ATOMS: atom_id res chain seq x y z
N MET A 1 -11.91 -5.52 -5.16
CA MET A 1 -12.58 -6.37 -4.16
C MET A 1 -11.52 -6.85 -3.22
N TYR A 2 -11.76 -6.76 -1.92
CA TYR A 2 -10.80 -7.15 -0.89
C TYR A 2 -11.58 -7.86 0.21
N ASP A 3 -11.02 -8.93 0.74
CA ASP A 3 -11.55 -9.57 1.94
C ASP A 3 -10.88 -8.92 3.16
N HIS A 4 -11.71 -8.59 4.15
CA HIS A 4 -11.29 -8.00 5.43
C HIS A 4 -11.61 -8.92 6.61
N SER A 5 -12.06 -10.16 6.32
CA SER A 5 -12.49 -11.14 7.29
C SER A 5 -11.45 -12.26 7.49
N PRO A 6 -11.62 -13.10 8.53
CA PRO A 6 -10.86 -14.35 8.68
C PRO A 6 -11.23 -15.43 7.65
N GLU A 7 -12.28 -15.23 6.85
CA GLU A 7 -12.58 -16.13 5.73
C GLU A 7 -11.57 -15.88 4.58
N SER A 8 -11.68 -16.66 3.51
CA SER A 8 -10.90 -16.46 2.29
C SER A 8 -11.79 -16.58 1.07
N PHE A 9 -11.26 -16.26 -0.11
CA PHE A 9 -11.97 -16.47 -1.39
C PHE A 9 -12.24 -17.95 -1.74
N TRP A 10 -11.81 -18.89 -0.88
CA TRP A 10 -11.91 -20.33 -1.14
C TRP A 10 -12.73 -21.03 -0.04
N ALA A 11 -13.74 -21.78 -0.47
CA ALA A 11 -14.61 -22.51 0.45
C ALA A 11 -13.83 -23.49 1.33
N GLY A 12 -14.04 -23.41 2.65
CA GLY A 12 -13.37 -24.26 3.63
C GLY A 12 -11.93 -23.86 3.97
N ILE A 13 -11.42 -22.76 3.40
CA ILE A 13 -10.10 -22.22 3.70
C ILE A 13 -10.28 -20.91 4.48
N ARG A 14 -9.55 -20.77 5.60
CA ARG A 14 -9.60 -19.62 6.49
C ARG A 14 -8.21 -19.03 6.71
N ASN A 15 -8.17 -17.72 6.89
CA ASN A 15 -6.98 -16.97 7.22
C ASN A 15 -6.72 -16.99 8.74
N LEU A 16 -5.48 -17.23 9.15
CA LEU A 16 -5.06 -17.01 10.54
C LEU A 16 -4.94 -15.49 10.77
N PRO A 17 -5.68 -14.90 11.74
CA PRO A 17 -5.62 -13.46 11.97
C PRO A 17 -4.21 -12.99 12.34
N ALA A 18 -3.84 -11.78 11.93
CA ALA A 18 -2.58 -11.16 12.30
C ALA A 18 -2.44 -11.07 13.83
N GLY A 19 -1.22 -11.23 14.36
CA GLY A 19 -0.96 -11.21 15.81
C GLY A 19 -1.49 -12.44 16.57
N HIS A 20 -1.93 -13.49 15.88
CA HIS A 20 -2.42 -14.73 16.50
C HIS A 20 -1.49 -15.92 16.26
N LYS A 21 -1.60 -16.91 17.13
CA LYS A 21 -0.92 -18.21 17.08
C LYS A 21 -1.96 -19.30 16.98
N LEU A 22 -1.73 -20.26 16.06
CA LEU A 22 -2.51 -21.49 15.95
C LEU A 22 -1.74 -22.65 16.58
N THR A 23 -2.41 -23.41 17.42
CA THR A 23 -1.88 -24.66 18.00
C THR A 23 -2.84 -25.81 17.70
N TRP A 24 -2.29 -26.96 17.29
CA TRP A 24 -3.05 -28.18 17.06
C TRP A 24 -2.49 -29.30 17.93
N SER A 25 -3.31 -29.81 18.85
CA SER A 25 -2.94 -30.89 19.76
C SER A 25 -4.17 -31.69 20.15
N GLN A 26 -4.04 -33.01 20.31
CA GLN A 26 -5.16 -33.88 20.75
C GLN A 26 -6.45 -33.68 19.93
N ASN A 27 -6.33 -33.51 18.61
CA ASN A 27 -7.44 -33.21 17.70
C ASN A 27 -8.23 -31.93 18.04
N GLN A 28 -7.61 -30.98 18.74
CA GLN A 28 -8.18 -29.68 19.04
C GLN A 28 -7.33 -28.58 18.41
N LEU A 29 -8.02 -27.67 17.71
CA LEU A 29 -7.44 -26.44 17.18
C LEU A 29 -7.70 -25.31 18.16
N ASN A 30 -6.63 -24.63 18.58
CA ASN A 30 -6.73 -23.47 19.45
C ASN A 30 -6.00 -22.28 18.83
N ILE A 31 -6.70 -21.16 18.71
CA ILE A 31 -6.17 -19.88 18.22
C ILE A 31 -6.14 -18.90 19.39
N SER A 32 -4.98 -18.31 19.65
CA SER A 32 -4.79 -17.32 20.72
C SER A 32 -4.07 -16.08 20.18
N CYS A 33 -4.54 -14.89 20.53
CA CYS A 33 -3.82 -13.65 20.28
C CYS A 33 -2.55 -13.59 21.13
N TRP A 34 -1.40 -13.29 20.53
CA TRP A 34 -0.12 -13.08 21.23
C TRP A 34 0.37 -11.63 21.15
N TYR A 35 -0.14 -10.84 20.21
CA TYR A 35 0.15 -9.42 20.08
C TYR A 35 -1.07 -8.65 19.60
N ASP A 36 -1.41 -7.61 20.35
CA ASP A 36 -2.45 -6.65 20.01
C ASP A 36 -1.92 -5.24 20.31
N LEU A 37 -1.77 -4.42 19.27
CA LEU A 37 -1.19 -3.07 19.41
C LEU A 37 -1.99 -2.25 20.42
N ALA A 38 -3.33 -2.29 20.36
CA ALA A 38 -4.18 -1.48 21.22
C ALA A 38 -3.99 -1.81 22.71
N SER A 39 -3.90 -3.11 23.03
CA SER A 39 -3.61 -3.59 24.38
C SER A 39 -2.23 -3.15 24.87
N VAL A 40 -1.21 -3.13 23.99
CA VAL A 40 0.17 -2.74 24.35
C VAL A 40 0.27 -1.23 24.60
N VAL A 41 -0.35 -0.40 23.76
CA VAL A 41 -0.21 1.06 23.87
C VAL A 41 -1.17 1.69 24.87
N GLY A 42 -2.33 1.07 25.14
CA GLY A 42 -3.39 1.62 25.99
C GLY A 42 -3.94 2.97 25.48
N ASP A 43 -4.72 3.66 26.31
CA ASP A 43 -5.24 5.01 25.98
C ASP A 43 -4.27 6.16 26.30
N ASP A 44 -3.23 5.89 27.10
CA ASP A 44 -2.31 6.92 27.57
C ASP A 44 -1.49 7.56 26.44
N VAL A 45 -1.37 8.89 26.52
CA VAL A 45 -0.50 9.68 25.63
C VAL A 45 0.87 9.91 26.25
N ASP A 46 1.90 9.94 25.41
CA ASP A 46 3.29 10.20 25.81
C ASP A 46 3.49 11.69 26.13
N THR A 47 3.74 11.97 27.41
CA THR A 47 3.95 13.32 27.95
C THR A 47 5.42 13.73 28.04
N ARG A 48 6.36 12.86 27.64
CA ARG A 48 7.80 13.16 27.68
C ARG A 48 8.13 14.33 26.76
N PRO A 49 9.24 15.06 27.01
CA PRO A 49 9.69 16.13 26.14
C PRO A 49 9.83 15.68 24.69
N GLU A 50 9.34 16.50 23.76
CA GLU A 50 9.29 16.16 22.33
C GLU A 50 10.67 15.79 21.76
N LYS A 51 11.71 16.48 22.20
CA LYS A 51 13.10 16.21 21.81
C LYS A 51 13.52 14.78 22.15
N THR A 52 13.22 14.30 23.35
CA THR A 52 13.57 12.95 23.82
C THR A 52 12.88 11.89 22.96
N VAL A 53 11.60 12.09 22.65
CA VAL A 53 10.83 11.17 21.79
C VAL A 53 11.39 11.14 20.37
N LYS A 54 11.75 12.30 19.81
CA LYS A 54 12.35 12.39 18.47
C LYS A 54 13.68 11.62 18.38
N GLU A 55 14.53 11.77 19.39
CA GLU A 55 15.81 11.05 19.49
C GLU A 55 15.61 9.54 19.61
N GLU A 56 14.68 9.09 20.45
CA GLU A 56 14.31 7.68 20.61
C GLU A 56 13.74 7.08 19.32
N TYR A 57 12.78 7.77 18.70
CA TYR A 57 12.14 7.29 17.47
C TYR A 57 13.17 7.18 16.34
N LEU A 58 14.07 8.16 16.19
CA LEU A 58 15.15 8.07 15.21
C LEU A 58 16.10 6.89 15.48
N ALA A 59 16.43 6.62 16.75
CA ALA A 59 17.25 5.47 17.12
C ALA A 59 16.56 4.15 16.75
N LEU A 60 15.25 4.01 17.02
CA LEU A 60 14.46 2.85 16.62
C LEU A 60 14.38 2.70 15.10
N MET A 61 14.25 3.79 14.34
CA MET A 61 14.25 3.75 12.88
C MET A 61 15.59 3.22 12.34
N LYS A 62 16.71 3.71 12.88
CA LYS A 62 18.06 3.24 12.52
C LYS A 62 18.22 1.75 12.85
N GLU A 63 17.83 1.35 14.06
CA GLU A 63 17.94 -0.06 14.48
C GLU A 63 17.05 -0.98 13.63
N SER A 64 15.83 -0.55 13.31
CA SER A 64 14.96 -1.31 12.42
C SER A 64 15.62 -1.54 11.06
N VAL A 65 16.21 -0.49 10.45
CA VAL A 65 16.95 -0.61 9.20
C VAL A 65 18.16 -1.55 9.35
N ILE A 66 18.95 -1.44 10.42
CA ILE A 66 20.06 -2.36 10.73
C ILE A 66 19.58 -3.82 10.70
N PHE A 67 18.44 -4.13 11.32
CA PHE A 67 17.91 -5.49 11.34
C PHE A 67 17.47 -5.97 9.94
N ARG A 68 16.89 -5.10 9.11
CA ARG A 68 16.49 -5.47 7.74
C ARG A 68 17.68 -5.64 6.80
N PHE A 69 18.85 -5.11 7.12
CA PHE A 69 20.08 -5.34 6.36
C PHE A 69 20.85 -6.61 6.76
N ARG A 70 20.41 -7.36 7.78
CA ARG A 70 20.99 -8.67 8.10
C ARG A 70 20.64 -9.68 7.00
N SER A 71 21.60 -9.95 6.12
CA SER A 71 21.39 -10.79 4.94
C SER A 71 22.73 -11.30 4.41
N ASP A 72 22.77 -12.58 4.01
CA ASP A 72 23.90 -13.17 3.28
C ASP A 72 23.78 -12.97 1.76
N VAL A 73 22.68 -12.35 1.30
CA VAL A 73 22.41 -12.02 -0.10
C VAL A 73 22.23 -10.52 -0.28
N SER A 74 22.40 -10.03 -1.52
CA SER A 74 22.29 -8.61 -1.83
C SER A 74 20.92 -8.02 -1.48
N VAL A 75 20.99 -6.88 -0.81
CA VAL A 75 19.86 -6.04 -0.38
C VAL A 75 19.81 -4.80 -1.27
N GLY A 76 18.63 -4.47 -1.78
CA GLY A 76 18.33 -3.24 -2.50
C GLY A 76 17.22 -2.44 -1.81
N ILE A 77 16.94 -1.26 -2.35
CA ILE A 77 15.87 -0.38 -1.86
C ILE A 77 14.93 -0.01 -3.00
N ASN A 78 13.64 0.03 -2.70
CA ASN A 78 12.62 0.62 -3.56
C ASN A 78 12.47 2.11 -3.21
N LEU A 79 12.50 2.98 -4.21
CA LEU A 79 12.40 4.42 -4.05
C LEU A 79 11.24 5.01 -4.85
N SER A 80 10.65 6.02 -4.23
CA SER A 80 9.60 6.88 -4.76
C SER A 80 9.96 8.33 -4.49
N GLY A 81 9.24 9.29 -5.04
CA GLY A 81 9.50 10.72 -4.84
C GLY A 81 9.01 11.28 -3.48
N GLY A 82 8.67 10.41 -2.53
CA GLY A 82 7.97 10.77 -1.29
C GLY A 82 8.84 10.91 -0.05
N LEU A 83 8.22 11.40 1.04
CA LEU A 83 8.87 11.50 2.36
C LEU A 83 9.34 10.13 2.88
N ASP A 84 8.58 9.07 2.63
CA ASP A 84 8.83 7.78 3.30
C ASP A 84 10.04 7.05 2.71
N SER A 85 10.10 6.98 1.38
CA SER A 85 11.25 6.44 0.64
C SER A 85 12.49 7.32 0.79
N SER A 86 12.35 8.65 0.82
CA SER A 86 13.50 9.52 1.15
C SER A 86 13.97 9.33 2.60
N SER A 87 13.07 9.04 3.53
CA SER A 87 13.44 8.69 4.90
C SER A 87 14.19 7.36 4.96
N LEU A 88 13.74 6.36 4.20
CA LEU A 88 14.43 5.09 4.04
C LEU A 88 15.84 5.30 3.46
N LEU A 89 15.98 6.07 2.39
CA LEU A 89 17.28 6.39 1.78
C LEU A 89 18.23 7.05 2.78
N GLY A 90 17.77 8.08 3.49
CA GLY A 90 18.58 8.78 4.49
C GLY A 90 19.05 7.86 5.63
N LEU A 91 18.19 6.95 6.08
CA LEU A 91 18.55 5.95 7.09
C LEU A 91 19.51 4.88 6.55
N VAL A 92 19.33 4.44 5.30
CA VAL A 92 20.24 3.50 4.64
C VAL A 92 21.64 4.10 4.55
N GLN A 93 21.76 5.37 4.14
CA GLN A 93 23.06 6.05 4.08
C GLN A 93 23.72 6.22 5.45
N GLU A 94 22.92 6.50 6.48
CA GLU A 94 23.40 6.61 7.85
C GLU A 94 23.88 5.26 8.39
N VAL A 95 23.18 4.16 8.07
CA VAL A 95 23.47 2.83 8.61
C VAL A 95 24.56 2.09 7.81
N GLN A 96 24.51 2.15 6.48
CA GLN A 96 25.45 1.47 5.58
C GLN A 96 26.66 2.33 5.21
N GLY A 97 26.63 3.62 5.55
CA GLY A 97 27.66 4.61 5.19
C GLY A 97 27.37 5.29 3.86
N LYS A 98 27.78 6.55 3.70
CA LYS A 98 27.41 7.40 2.55
C LYS A 98 27.93 6.91 1.19
N ASP A 99 29.00 6.12 1.19
CA ASP A 99 29.64 5.58 -0.02
C ASP A 99 29.13 4.18 -0.41
N ASN A 100 28.12 3.64 0.29
CA ASN A 100 27.52 2.36 -0.07
C ASN A 100 26.85 2.42 -1.47
N ASP A 101 26.77 1.27 -2.12
CA ASP A 101 26.27 1.10 -3.49
C ASP A 101 24.99 0.26 -3.56
N VAL A 102 24.19 0.28 -2.49
CA VAL A 102 22.89 -0.41 -2.44
C VAL A 102 22.06 0.03 -3.66
N LYS A 103 21.66 -0.94 -4.49
CA LYS A 103 20.89 -0.69 -5.71
C LYS A 103 19.51 -0.14 -5.37
N ALA A 104 19.15 0.96 -6.01
CA ALA A 104 17.86 1.59 -5.91
C ALA A 104 17.00 1.26 -7.13
N PHE A 105 15.74 0.93 -6.90
CA PHE A 105 14.76 0.62 -7.95
C PHE A 105 13.61 1.60 -7.86
N THR A 106 13.03 1.96 -9.01
CA THR A 106 11.79 2.72 -9.09
C THR A 106 11.08 2.31 -10.37
N PHE A 107 9.74 2.32 -10.39
CA PHE A 107 9.02 2.04 -11.62
C PHE A 107 8.68 3.33 -12.36
N ILE A 108 8.57 3.22 -13.68
CA ILE A 108 8.12 4.29 -14.57
C ILE A 108 7.11 3.74 -15.58
N THR A 109 6.32 4.60 -16.15
CA THR A 109 5.27 4.28 -17.13
C THR A 109 5.50 4.99 -18.46
N GLY A 110 6.43 5.95 -18.50
CA GLY A 110 6.67 6.83 -19.64
C GLY A 110 5.73 8.03 -19.68
N ASP A 111 5.00 8.29 -18.59
CA ASP A 111 4.03 9.38 -18.47
C ASP A 111 4.42 10.31 -17.31
N GLU A 112 4.86 11.52 -17.66
CA GLU A 112 5.35 12.52 -16.71
C GLU A 112 4.31 12.95 -15.65
N ARG A 113 3.02 12.67 -15.89
CA ARG A 113 1.95 12.94 -14.92
C ARG A 113 2.01 11.99 -13.72
N TYR A 114 2.58 10.81 -13.91
CA TYR A 114 2.60 9.72 -12.93
C TYR A 114 4.04 9.35 -12.50
N ASP A 115 5.00 9.49 -13.39
CA ASP A 115 6.38 9.06 -13.16
C ASP A 115 7.09 9.95 -12.15
N GLU A 116 7.64 9.33 -11.10
CA GLU A 116 8.36 10.04 -10.04
C GLU A 116 9.87 10.14 -10.27
N LEU A 117 10.35 9.67 -11.43
CA LEU A 117 11.77 9.54 -11.77
C LEU A 117 12.59 10.83 -11.52
N PRO A 118 12.15 12.03 -11.93
CA PRO A 118 12.95 13.24 -11.71
C PRO A 118 13.25 13.53 -10.23
N TRP A 119 12.33 13.18 -9.33
CA TRP A 119 12.53 13.36 -7.90
C TRP A 119 13.41 12.26 -7.30
N VAL A 120 13.30 11.03 -7.79
CA VAL A 120 14.18 9.93 -7.37
C VAL A 120 15.62 10.21 -7.83
N GLU A 121 15.82 10.70 -9.05
CA GLU A 121 17.14 11.14 -9.53
C GLU A 121 17.71 12.27 -8.67
N GLN A 122 16.91 13.27 -8.33
CA GLN A 122 17.31 14.35 -7.41
C GLN A 122 17.68 13.81 -6.02
N MET A 123 16.96 12.82 -5.50
CA MET A 123 17.28 12.17 -4.22
C MET A 123 18.65 11.49 -4.24
N LEU A 124 19.04 10.93 -5.38
CA LEU A 124 20.25 10.13 -5.54
C LEU A 124 21.45 10.92 -6.09
N GLU A 125 21.26 12.15 -6.56
CA GLU A 125 22.28 12.99 -7.20
C GLU A 125 23.60 13.07 -6.41
N LYS A 126 23.51 13.07 -5.08
CA LYS A 126 24.67 13.18 -4.17
C LYS A 126 25.08 11.85 -3.54
N THR A 127 24.71 10.74 -4.17
CA THR A 127 24.88 9.39 -3.65
C THR A 127 25.55 8.49 -4.68
N ARG A 128 26.05 7.32 -4.27
CA ARG A 128 26.62 6.31 -5.17
C ARG A 128 25.65 5.20 -5.56
N HIS A 129 24.42 5.26 -5.05
CA HIS A 129 23.40 4.25 -5.28
C HIS A 129 23.07 4.14 -6.77
N PRO A 130 23.31 2.97 -7.40
CA PRO A 130 22.89 2.76 -8.78
C PRO A 130 21.36 2.80 -8.84
N LEU A 131 20.80 3.65 -9.72
CA LEU A 131 19.36 3.70 -9.98
C LEU A 131 19.01 2.80 -11.16
N ILE A 132 18.04 1.91 -10.98
CA ILE A 132 17.48 1.06 -12.03
C ILE A 132 15.99 1.44 -12.22
N PRO A 133 15.66 2.26 -13.23
CA PRO A 133 14.28 2.54 -13.61
C PRO A 133 13.65 1.31 -14.27
N VAL A 134 12.45 0.93 -13.81
CA VAL A 134 11.70 -0.22 -14.30
C VAL A 134 10.49 0.25 -15.08
N LYS A 135 10.58 0.24 -16.41
CA LYS A 135 9.50 0.71 -17.27
C LYS A 135 8.39 -0.33 -17.40
N LEU A 136 7.16 0.01 -17.03
CA LEU A 136 5.95 -0.76 -17.35
C LEU A 136 5.29 -0.18 -18.60
N GLN A 137 4.99 -1.04 -19.57
CA GLN A 137 4.32 -0.65 -20.82
C GLN A 137 2.90 -1.23 -20.88
N PRO A 138 1.95 -0.55 -21.55
CA PRO A 138 0.57 -1.02 -21.64
C PRO A 138 0.47 -2.40 -22.30
N GLU A 139 1.28 -2.70 -23.32
CA GLU A 139 1.20 -3.98 -24.04
C GLU A 139 1.53 -5.20 -23.16
N GLU A 140 2.24 -4.98 -22.04
CA GLU A 140 2.60 -6.03 -21.09
C GLU A 140 1.46 -6.37 -20.12
N ILE A 141 0.49 -5.46 -19.96
CA ILE A 141 -0.55 -5.55 -18.92
C ILE A 141 -1.41 -6.81 -19.05
N PRO A 142 -1.91 -7.23 -20.23
CA PRO A 142 -2.75 -8.42 -20.32
C PRO A 142 -2.08 -9.69 -19.78
N ALA A 143 -0.84 -9.95 -20.21
CA ALA A 143 -0.09 -11.14 -19.79
C ALA A 143 0.34 -11.06 -18.33
N LEU A 144 0.82 -9.88 -17.90
CA LEU A 144 1.25 -9.67 -16.52
C LEU A 144 0.07 -9.74 -15.55
N ALA A 145 -1.10 -9.21 -15.91
CA ALA A 145 -2.31 -9.28 -15.10
C ALA A 145 -2.77 -10.72 -14.88
N ALA A 146 -2.77 -11.56 -15.91
CA ALA A 146 -3.11 -12.99 -15.79
C ALA A 146 -2.11 -13.72 -14.90
N SER A 147 -0.80 -13.48 -15.10
CA SER A 147 0.26 -14.11 -14.30
C SER A 147 0.21 -13.66 -12.83
N VAL A 148 0.00 -12.37 -12.57
CA VAL A 148 -0.13 -11.83 -11.21
C VAL A 148 -1.41 -12.34 -10.55
N GLN A 149 -2.53 -12.42 -11.25
CA GLN A 149 -3.79 -12.95 -10.70
C GLN A 149 -3.62 -14.38 -10.19
N TYR A 150 -2.92 -15.23 -10.95
CA TYR A 150 -2.61 -16.60 -10.52
C TYR A 150 -1.86 -16.63 -9.19
N HIS A 151 -0.86 -15.77 -8.99
CA HIS A 151 -0.07 -15.75 -7.76
C HIS A 151 -0.75 -14.99 -6.61
N GLN A 152 -1.69 -14.10 -6.94
CA GLN A 152 -2.46 -13.39 -5.94
C GLN A 152 -3.52 -14.26 -5.27
N ASP A 153 -3.95 -15.35 -5.92
CA ASP A 153 -5.11 -16.21 -5.60
C ASP A 153 -6.47 -15.49 -5.46
N GLU A 154 -6.45 -14.17 -5.37
CA GLU A 154 -7.57 -13.28 -5.07
C GLU A 154 -7.40 -11.94 -5.80
N PRO A 155 -8.50 -11.20 -6.06
CA PRO A 155 -8.43 -9.92 -6.73
C PRO A 155 -7.49 -8.87 -6.11
N PHE A 156 -6.81 -8.09 -6.96
CA PHE A 156 -5.84 -7.06 -6.55
C PHE A 156 -6.17 -5.66 -7.10
N SER A 157 -5.46 -4.63 -6.60
CA SER A 157 -5.92 -3.24 -6.58
C SER A 157 -5.70 -2.40 -7.85
N GLY A 158 -5.06 -2.94 -8.88
CA GLY A 158 -4.85 -2.20 -10.13
C GLY A 158 -3.53 -2.48 -10.82
N ILE A 159 -3.28 -1.70 -11.85
CA ILE A 159 -2.01 -1.66 -12.59
C ILE A 159 -0.79 -1.32 -11.70
N PRO A 160 -0.87 -0.52 -10.61
CA PRO A 160 0.29 -0.31 -9.73
C PRO A 160 0.86 -1.62 -9.14
N THR A 161 0.03 -2.63 -8.86
CA THR A 161 0.49 -3.96 -8.42
C THR A 161 1.31 -4.65 -9.51
N LEU A 162 0.98 -4.44 -10.78
CA LEU A 162 1.72 -5.00 -11.92
C LEU A 162 3.07 -4.30 -12.08
N ALA A 163 3.12 -2.98 -11.89
CA ALA A 163 4.37 -2.22 -11.88
C ALA A 163 5.34 -2.76 -10.80
N TYR A 164 4.83 -3.01 -9.59
CA TYR A 164 5.61 -3.62 -8.52
C TYR A 164 6.04 -5.05 -8.84
N ALA A 165 5.18 -5.87 -9.46
CA ALA A 165 5.55 -7.23 -9.85
C ALA A 165 6.75 -7.21 -10.80
N LYS A 166 6.74 -6.33 -11.79
CA LYS A 166 7.86 -6.11 -12.71
C LYS A 166 9.11 -5.56 -12.01
N LEU A 167 8.93 -4.72 -10.99
CA LEU A 167 10.02 -4.19 -10.18
C LEU A 167 10.74 -5.31 -9.42
N PHE A 168 10.01 -6.23 -8.78
CA PHE A 168 10.62 -7.38 -8.09
C PHE A 168 11.35 -8.34 -9.05
N GLU A 169 10.79 -8.59 -10.25
CA GLU A 169 11.46 -9.37 -11.31
C GLU A 169 12.76 -8.69 -11.78
N THR A 170 12.72 -7.36 -11.95
CA THR A 170 13.89 -6.58 -12.37
C THR A 170 14.95 -6.55 -11.29
N ALA A 171 14.56 -6.45 -10.01
CA ALA A 171 15.49 -6.55 -8.91
C ALA A 171 16.19 -7.91 -8.87
N LYS A 172 15.44 -9.00 -9.05
CA LYS A 172 16.00 -10.35 -9.08
C LYS A 172 17.01 -10.53 -10.21
N SER A 173 16.65 -10.12 -11.42
CA SER A 173 17.55 -10.20 -12.59
C SER A 173 18.78 -9.30 -12.46
N ASN A 174 18.73 -8.27 -11.63
CA ASN A 174 19.87 -7.43 -11.25
C ASN A 174 20.65 -7.95 -10.02
N GLY A 175 20.42 -9.21 -9.61
CA GLY A 175 21.14 -9.88 -8.53
C GLY A 175 20.72 -9.45 -7.13
N VAL A 176 19.61 -8.72 -6.98
CA VAL A 176 19.08 -8.31 -5.68
C VAL A 176 17.99 -9.29 -5.26
N THR A 177 18.16 -9.93 -4.10
CA THR A 177 17.20 -10.93 -3.59
C THR A 177 16.34 -10.37 -2.46
N VAL A 178 16.78 -9.31 -1.78
CA VAL A 178 16.00 -8.64 -0.73
C VAL A 178 15.76 -7.19 -1.15
N LEU A 179 14.53 -6.71 -1.08
CA LEU A 179 14.18 -5.30 -1.28
C LEU A 179 13.56 -4.71 -0.01
N LEU A 180 14.04 -3.53 0.37
CA LEU A 180 13.40 -2.72 1.41
C LEU A 180 12.45 -1.70 0.77
N ASP A 181 11.26 -1.52 1.35
CA ASP A 181 10.31 -0.46 0.99
C ASP A 181 9.94 0.37 2.24
N GLY A 182 9.33 1.53 2.03
CA GLY A 182 9.05 2.53 3.06
C GLY A 182 7.62 2.52 3.61
N ASN A 183 6.89 1.41 3.58
CA ASN A 183 5.48 1.39 4.01
C ASN A 183 5.34 1.48 5.54
N GLY A 184 4.29 2.15 6.00
CA GLY A 184 3.93 2.23 7.43
C GLY A 184 3.99 3.62 8.05
N LEU A 185 4.74 4.56 7.46
CA LEU A 185 4.89 5.91 8.05
C LEU A 185 3.63 6.77 7.90
N ASP A 186 2.77 6.50 6.91
CA ASP A 186 1.47 7.15 6.81
C ASP A 186 0.52 6.77 7.94
N GLU A 187 0.49 5.49 8.31
CA GLU A 187 -0.34 4.95 9.37
C GLU A 187 0.15 5.39 10.75
N GLN A 188 1.47 5.46 10.94
CA GLN A 188 2.08 5.90 12.20
C GLN A 188 1.91 7.40 12.48
N TRP A 189 2.02 8.23 11.43
CA TRP A 189 2.15 9.69 11.57
C TRP A 189 1.08 10.50 10.84
N CYS A 190 -0.09 9.91 10.61
CA CYS A 190 -1.24 10.58 10.00
C CYS A 190 -0.94 11.18 8.62
N GLY A 191 -0.41 10.36 7.71
CA GLY A 191 0.07 10.78 6.39
C GLY A 191 -1.00 11.03 5.33
N TYR A 192 -2.17 10.40 5.45
CA TYR A 192 -3.28 10.58 4.54
C TYR A 192 -4.01 11.92 4.76
N ASP A 193 -4.59 12.49 3.70
CA ASP A 193 -5.27 13.78 3.74
C ASP A 193 -6.52 13.75 4.64
N TYR A 194 -7.22 12.61 4.67
CA TYR A 194 -8.43 12.44 5.46
C TYR A 194 -8.21 12.43 6.98
N TYR A 195 -6.97 12.28 7.48
CA TYR A 195 -6.71 12.42 8.92
C TYR A 195 -7.00 13.85 9.39
N GLN A 196 -6.58 14.85 8.61
CA GLN A 196 -6.87 16.25 8.92
C GLN A 196 -8.37 16.52 8.79
N LYS A 197 -9.02 16.01 7.74
CA LYS A 197 -10.48 16.16 7.56
C LYS A 197 -11.28 15.61 8.74
N VAL A 198 -10.89 14.44 9.27
CA VAL A 198 -11.54 13.85 10.46
C VAL A 198 -11.28 14.68 11.71
N LEU A 199 -10.07 15.23 11.86
CA LEU A 199 -9.76 16.14 12.95
C LEU A 199 -10.64 17.40 12.89
N ASP A 200 -10.94 17.87 11.68
CA ASP A 200 -11.79 19.04 11.41
C ASP A 200 -13.30 18.72 11.48
N GLY A 201 -13.67 17.47 11.80
CA GLY A 201 -15.06 17.04 12.01
C GLY A 201 -15.75 16.43 10.77
N GLU A 202 -15.04 16.28 9.66
CA GLU A 202 -15.56 15.62 8.46
C GLU A 202 -15.51 14.08 8.57
N LYS A 203 -16.25 13.38 7.70
CA LYS A 203 -16.16 11.91 7.60
C LYS A 203 -14.98 11.51 6.71
N ALA A 204 -14.11 10.62 7.20
CA ALA A 204 -13.14 9.95 6.34
C ALA A 204 -13.86 8.98 5.39
N GLY A 205 -13.75 9.23 4.09
CA GLY A 205 -14.07 8.22 3.09
C GLY A 205 -13.17 6.98 3.23
N ILE A 206 -13.66 5.83 2.78
CA ILE A 206 -12.90 4.55 2.83
C ILE A 206 -11.75 4.57 1.79
N VAL A 207 -11.95 5.29 0.67
CA VAL A 207 -10.99 5.39 -0.44
C VAL A 207 -10.57 6.85 -0.63
N GLN A 208 -9.27 7.05 -0.81
CA GLN A 208 -8.66 8.37 -1.02
C GLN A 208 -8.79 8.79 -2.49
N GLY A 209 -9.11 10.06 -2.74
CA GLY A 209 -8.96 10.69 -4.06
C GLY A 209 -10.12 10.51 -5.05
N THR A 210 -11.30 10.06 -4.61
CA THR A 210 -12.51 10.05 -5.44
C THR A 210 -13.73 10.54 -4.66
N ASN A 211 -14.57 11.34 -5.30
CA ASN A 211 -15.89 11.72 -4.81
C ASN A 211 -16.97 10.69 -5.20
N ASP A 212 -16.65 9.80 -6.14
CA ASP A 212 -17.51 8.71 -6.59
C ASP A 212 -17.25 7.45 -5.76
N LYS A 213 -18.28 6.62 -5.59
CA LYS A 213 -18.15 5.36 -4.85
C LYS A 213 -17.13 4.46 -5.55
N PRO A 214 -16.28 3.73 -4.81
CA PRO A 214 -15.30 2.80 -5.39
C PRO A 214 -15.95 1.54 -6.00
N PHE A 215 -17.28 1.52 -6.00
CA PHE A 215 -18.13 0.40 -6.37
C PHE A 215 -19.47 0.92 -6.91
N LYS A 216 -20.11 0.15 -7.81
CA LYS A 216 -21.40 0.48 -8.43
C LYS A 216 -22.45 -0.59 -8.07
N PRO A 217 -23.17 -0.45 -6.96
CA PRO A 217 -24.22 -1.41 -6.56
C PRO A 217 -25.25 -1.68 -7.65
N GLU A 218 -25.62 -0.65 -8.42
CA GLU A 218 -26.53 -0.74 -9.56
C GLU A 218 -26.03 -1.68 -10.68
N CYS A 219 -24.75 -2.01 -10.70
CA CYS A 219 -24.16 -2.98 -11.63
C CYS A 219 -24.23 -4.43 -11.12
N LEU A 220 -24.67 -4.67 -9.87
CA LEU A 220 -24.85 -6.02 -9.34
C LEU A 220 -26.30 -6.46 -9.38
N THR A 221 -26.51 -7.77 -9.56
CA THR A 221 -27.81 -8.39 -9.35
C THR A 221 -28.23 -8.24 -7.89
N GLU A 222 -29.55 -8.21 -7.65
CA GLU A 222 -30.10 -8.13 -6.29
C GLU A 222 -29.67 -9.33 -5.44
N GLU A 223 -29.65 -10.52 -6.04
CA GLU A 223 -29.21 -11.75 -5.37
C GLU A 223 -27.76 -11.62 -4.86
N PHE A 224 -26.82 -11.23 -5.72
CA PHE A 224 -25.42 -11.09 -5.31
C PHE A 224 -25.22 -9.96 -4.28
N ARG A 225 -25.93 -8.85 -4.45
CA ARG A 225 -25.90 -7.73 -3.52
C ARG A 225 -26.42 -8.09 -2.13
N SER A 226 -27.40 -8.98 -2.05
CA SER A 226 -27.96 -9.46 -0.79
C SER A 226 -26.97 -10.25 0.07
N LEU A 227 -25.87 -10.74 -0.52
CA LEU A 227 -24.78 -11.43 0.18
C LEU A 227 -23.81 -10.47 0.88
N ALA A 228 -23.91 -9.16 0.64
CA ALA A 228 -22.98 -8.20 1.22
C ALA A 228 -23.23 -8.00 2.72
N GLU A 229 -22.20 -8.24 3.53
CA GLU A 229 -22.24 -7.99 4.97
C GLU A 229 -21.53 -6.67 5.32
N PRO A 230 -22.07 -5.85 6.23
CA PRO A 230 -21.39 -4.66 6.71
C PRO A 230 -20.16 -5.05 7.52
N ILE A 231 -19.02 -4.44 7.23
CA ILE A 231 -17.80 -4.63 8.02
C ILE A 231 -17.83 -3.66 9.21
N GLU A 232 -17.95 -4.21 10.42
CA GLU A 232 -17.77 -3.47 11.66
C GLU A 232 -16.30 -3.47 12.07
N LEU A 233 -15.70 -2.29 12.10
CA LEU A 233 -14.29 -2.11 12.44
C LEU A 233 -14.15 -1.70 13.91
N PRO A 234 -13.23 -2.31 14.68
CA PRO A 234 -13.04 -1.97 16.08
C PRO A 234 -12.49 -0.55 16.24
N ASN A 235 -12.93 0.11 17.32
CA ASN A 235 -12.46 1.42 17.76
C ASN A 235 -11.92 1.30 19.20
N PRO A 236 -10.73 0.72 19.40
CA PRO A 236 -10.25 0.39 20.73
C PRO A 236 -9.77 1.59 21.56
N PHE A 237 -9.67 2.79 20.96
CA PHE A 237 -9.19 4.00 21.64
C PHE A 237 -10.31 5.01 21.86
N GLN A 238 -10.15 5.89 22.84
CA GLN A 238 -11.03 7.06 22.99
C GLN A 238 -10.79 8.12 21.90
N ASP A 239 -9.55 8.21 21.41
CA ASP A 239 -9.14 9.17 20.39
C ASP A 239 -9.54 8.68 18.98
N LYS A 240 -10.30 9.52 18.27
CA LYS A 240 -10.81 9.22 16.92
C LYS A 240 -9.70 9.07 15.87
N ILE A 241 -8.61 9.83 16.00
CA ILE A 241 -7.48 9.77 15.08
C ILE A 241 -6.73 8.45 15.27
N ARG A 242 -6.49 8.02 16.51
CA ARG A 242 -5.88 6.73 16.83
C ARG A 242 -6.71 5.56 16.33
N ASN A 243 -8.04 5.62 16.44
CA ASN A 243 -8.92 4.62 15.83
C ASN A 243 -8.79 4.59 14.29
N LEU A 244 -8.64 5.75 13.65
CA LEU A 244 -8.41 5.83 12.22
C LEU A 244 -7.05 5.24 11.81
N GLN A 245 -6.00 5.52 12.60
CA GLN A 245 -4.67 4.91 12.43
C GLN A 245 -4.76 3.38 12.61
N TYR A 246 -5.49 2.91 13.63
CA TYR A 246 -5.69 1.49 13.91
C TYR A 246 -6.38 0.78 12.74
N ARG A 247 -7.48 1.37 12.23
CA ARG A 247 -8.17 0.90 11.03
C ARG A 247 -7.21 0.77 9.85
N ASP A 248 -6.43 1.80 9.58
CA ASP A 248 -5.54 1.81 8.42
C ASP A 248 -4.40 0.79 8.56
N THR A 249 -3.92 0.60 9.79
CA THR A 249 -2.86 -0.38 10.14
C THR A 249 -3.33 -1.82 10.06
N PHE A 250 -4.54 -2.15 10.52
CA PHE A 250 -4.97 -3.54 10.69
C PHE A 250 -6.05 -4.00 9.72
N TYR A 251 -6.72 -3.09 9.01
CA TYR A 251 -7.87 -3.46 8.18
C TYR A 251 -7.80 -2.93 6.75
N THR A 252 -7.37 -1.69 6.50
CA THR A 252 -7.59 -1.07 5.18
C THR A 252 -6.33 -0.81 4.34
N LYS A 253 -5.20 -0.38 4.93
CA LYS A 253 -4.01 0.05 4.17
C LYS A 253 -2.90 -0.98 4.21
N ILE A 254 -2.35 -1.26 5.38
CA ILE A 254 -1.20 -2.17 5.52
C ILE A 254 -1.55 -3.60 5.13
N PRO A 255 -2.66 -4.23 5.58
CA PRO A 255 -2.96 -5.61 5.18
C PRO A 255 -3.09 -5.75 3.67
N ARG A 256 -3.70 -4.75 3.03
CA ARG A 256 -3.84 -4.68 1.59
C ARG A 256 -2.49 -4.55 0.89
N ALA A 257 -1.64 -3.60 1.31
CA ALA A 257 -0.32 -3.41 0.72
C ALA A 257 0.56 -4.66 0.90
N MET A 258 0.58 -5.22 2.10
CA MET A 258 1.36 -6.41 2.44
C MET A 258 0.89 -7.63 1.66
N ARG A 259 -0.43 -7.88 1.58
CA ARG A 259 -0.96 -9.01 0.80
C ARG A 259 -0.48 -8.96 -0.64
N PHE A 260 -0.61 -7.81 -1.30
CA PHE A 260 -0.26 -7.72 -2.71
C PHE A 260 1.24 -7.81 -2.92
N ASN A 261 2.01 -7.02 -2.17
CA ASN A 261 3.43 -6.85 -2.37
C ASN A 261 4.22 -8.11 -1.95
N ASP A 262 3.81 -8.78 -0.87
CA ASP A 262 4.39 -10.06 -0.46
C ASP A 262 4.25 -11.11 -1.57
N ARG A 263 3.03 -11.31 -2.08
CA ARG A 263 2.76 -12.32 -3.13
C ARG A 263 3.49 -12.05 -4.45
N ILE A 264 3.55 -10.80 -4.91
CA ILE A 264 4.29 -10.46 -6.14
C ILE A 264 5.81 -10.46 -5.93
N SER A 265 6.30 -10.17 -4.73
CA SER A 265 7.72 -10.31 -4.40
C SER A 265 8.14 -11.79 -4.43
N MET A 266 7.34 -12.67 -3.81
CA MET A 266 7.54 -14.11 -3.80
C MET A 266 7.39 -14.73 -5.20
N ARG A 267 6.48 -14.21 -6.03
CA ARG A 267 6.38 -14.58 -7.46
C ARG A 267 7.72 -14.41 -8.20
N ALA A 268 8.53 -13.42 -7.80
CA ALA A 268 9.86 -13.17 -8.37
C ALA A 268 11.01 -13.81 -7.56
N SER A 269 10.71 -14.60 -6.51
CA SER A 269 11.72 -15.11 -5.56
C SER A 269 12.60 -14.00 -4.97
N THR A 270 11.95 -12.88 -4.61
CA THR A 270 12.54 -11.70 -3.99
C THR A 270 11.83 -11.44 -2.66
N GLU A 271 12.56 -11.28 -1.57
CA GLU A 271 12.02 -10.98 -0.26
C GLU A 271 11.76 -9.47 -0.11
N LEU A 272 10.55 -9.09 0.28
CA LEU A 272 10.23 -7.73 0.69
C LEU A 272 10.41 -7.57 2.20
N ARG A 273 11.11 -6.50 2.62
CA ARG A 273 11.24 -6.12 4.03
C ARG A 273 10.76 -4.69 4.24
N GLU A 274 9.99 -4.47 5.29
CA GLU A 274 9.43 -3.16 5.63
C GLU A 274 10.02 -2.68 6.96
N PRO A 275 11.05 -1.82 6.96
CA PRO A 275 11.65 -1.29 8.19
C PRO A 275 10.66 -0.51 9.04
N PHE A 276 9.75 0.23 8.44
CA PHE A 276 8.84 1.05 9.21
C PHE A 276 7.65 0.29 9.79
N LEU A 277 7.48 -1.00 9.48
CA LEU A 277 6.51 -1.89 10.14
C LEU A 277 7.06 -2.55 11.42
N ASP A 278 8.18 -2.08 11.97
CA ASP A 278 8.67 -2.50 13.28
C ASP A 278 7.68 -2.11 14.39
N HIS A 279 7.25 -3.10 15.20
CA HIS A 279 6.25 -2.90 16.25
C HIS A 279 6.61 -1.77 17.22
N ARG A 280 7.90 -1.60 17.54
CA ARG A 280 8.38 -0.55 18.46
C ARG A 280 8.15 0.86 17.91
N LEU A 281 8.25 1.02 16.58
CA LEU A 281 7.93 2.28 15.92
C LEU A 281 6.42 2.58 16.01
N PHE A 282 5.59 1.57 15.76
CA PHE A 282 4.13 1.70 15.88
C PHE A 282 3.71 2.01 17.31
N GLU A 283 4.23 1.29 18.30
CA GLU A 283 3.94 1.51 19.72
C GLU A 283 4.28 2.94 20.14
N LEU A 284 5.48 3.42 19.82
CA LEU A 284 5.91 4.78 20.17
C LEU A 284 5.10 5.85 19.43
N ALA A 285 4.84 5.66 18.13
CA ALA A 285 4.07 6.62 17.32
C ALA A 285 2.59 6.70 17.73
N PHE A 286 1.96 5.56 18.06
CA PHE A 286 0.55 5.53 18.46
C PHE A 286 0.30 6.26 19.79
N ARG A 287 1.27 6.21 20.71
CA ARG A 287 1.22 6.93 21.99
C ARG A 287 1.42 8.44 21.85
N GLN A 288 1.84 8.95 20.70
CA GLN A 288 2.04 10.39 20.56
C GLN A 288 0.71 11.16 20.48
N PRO A 289 0.59 12.31 21.16
CA PRO A 289 -0.56 13.21 21.01
C PRO A 289 -0.70 13.70 19.57
N THR A 290 -1.95 13.95 19.15
CA THR A 290 -2.31 14.28 17.77
C THR A 290 -1.58 15.52 17.24
N GLU A 291 -1.29 16.50 18.09
CA GLU A 291 -0.61 17.76 17.76
C GLU A 291 0.87 17.57 17.34
N ARG A 292 1.47 16.42 17.70
CA ARG A 292 2.80 16.01 17.23
C ARG A 292 2.73 15.39 15.83
N LYS A 293 1.58 14.85 15.44
CA LYS A 293 1.36 14.17 14.15
C LYS A 293 0.84 15.15 13.08
N LEU A 294 -0.10 16.01 13.48
CA LEU A 294 -0.83 16.96 12.65
C LEU A 294 -0.75 18.36 13.26
N ALA A 295 -0.39 19.37 12.48
CA ALA A 295 -0.58 20.78 12.88
C ALA A 295 -0.67 21.70 11.66
N ASN A 296 -1.64 22.64 11.66
CA ASN A 296 -1.77 23.69 10.64
C ASN A 296 -1.72 23.13 9.19
N GLY A 297 -2.42 22.03 8.92
CA GLY A 297 -2.42 21.36 7.61
C GLY A 297 -1.14 20.55 7.30
N THR A 298 -0.13 20.59 8.18
CA THR A 298 1.09 19.78 8.06
C THR A 298 0.85 18.38 8.61
N ARG A 299 0.91 17.39 7.72
CA ARG A 299 0.87 15.96 8.05
C ARG A 299 2.27 15.41 8.33
N LYS A 300 2.35 14.35 9.13
CA LYS A 300 3.62 13.73 9.53
C LYS A 300 4.58 14.71 10.20
N LYS A 301 4.05 15.69 10.97
CA LYS A 301 4.83 16.82 11.47
C LYS A 301 6.11 16.40 12.19
N MET A 302 5.99 15.62 13.27
CA MET A 302 7.14 15.16 14.04
C MET A 302 8.10 14.32 13.19
N LEU A 303 7.59 13.43 12.33
CA LEU A 303 8.44 12.65 11.43
C LEU A 303 9.25 13.55 10.48
N ARG A 304 8.63 14.58 9.89
CA ARG A 304 9.36 15.55 9.04
C ARG A 304 10.48 16.24 9.82
N GLU A 305 10.22 16.61 11.08
CA GLU A 305 11.22 17.22 11.96
C GLU A 305 12.35 16.27 12.34
N ILE A 306 12.05 14.99 12.59
CA ILE A 306 13.04 13.93 12.84
C ILE A 306 13.98 13.77 11.63
N MET A 307 13.41 13.75 10.43
CA MET A 307 14.14 13.42 9.21
C MET A 307 14.91 14.60 8.60
N GLN A 308 14.71 15.84 9.07
CA GLN A 308 15.41 17.04 8.58
C GLN A 308 16.94 16.96 8.64
N ASN A 309 17.50 16.13 9.52
CA ASN A 309 18.95 15.96 9.66
C ASN A 309 19.53 14.91 8.70
N LEU A 310 18.71 14.01 8.18
CA LEU A 310 19.14 12.91 7.29
C LEU A 310 18.70 13.12 5.84
N VAL A 311 17.64 13.91 5.62
CA VAL A 311 17.01 14.08 4.32
C VAL A 311 16.93 15.59 4.00
N PRO A 312 17.30 16.01 2.76
CA PRO A 312 17.19 17.40 2.33
C PRO A 312 15.81 18.03 2.58
N LYS A 313 15.80 19.33 2.95
CA LYS A 313 14.57 20.06 3.31
C LYS A 313 13.49 20.02 2.21
N ASN A 314 13.88 20.16 0.95
CA ASN A 314 12.95 20.11 -0.19
C ASN A 314 12.19 18.77 -0.28
N LEU A 315 12.83 17.66 0.10
CA LEU A 315 12.21 16.33 0.11
C LEU A 315 11.36 16.13 1.38
N THR A 316 11.88 16.54 2.55
CA THR A 316 11.12 16.43 3.80
C THR A 316 9.88 17.30 3.87
N GLN A 317 9.75 18.33 3.01
CA GLN A 317 8.59 19.22 2.94
C GLN A 317 7.72 18.96 1.72
N ALA A 318 8.10 18.01 0.85
CA ALA A 318 7.31 17.67 -0.33
C ALA A 318 5.90 17.20 0.05
N PRO A 319 4.88 17.54 -0.77
CA PRO A 319 3.54 17.00 -0.60
C PRO A 319 3.55 15.50 -0.86
N LYS A 320 2.65 14.76 -0.20
CA LYS A 320 2.44 13.33 -0.49
C LYS A 320 1.95 13.18 -1.92
N ARG A 321 2.64 12.36 -2.71
CA ARG A 321 2.18 11.91 -4.01
C ARG A 321 1.65 10.49 -3.90
N PRO A 322 0.43 10.21 -4.41
CA PRO A 322 -0.05 8.86 -4.46
C PRO A 322 0.73 8.10 -5.53
N LEU A 323 1.13 6.88 -5.20
CA LEU A 323 1.71 5.97 -6.18
C LEU A 323 0.63 5.60 -7.20
N GLN A 324 0.75 6.13 -8.42
CA GLN A 324 -0.26 5.98 -9.45
C GLN A 324 0.37 5.56 -10.78
N THR A 325 -0.46 4.99 -11.63
CA THR A 325 -0.14 4.62 -13.00
C THR A 325 -1.23 5.21 -13.90
N PRO A 326 -0.98 5.38 -15.21
CA PRO A 326 -1.97 5.86 -16.19
C PRO A 326 -3.06 4.82 -16.49
N GLN A 327 -3.60 4.15 -15.44
CA GLN A 327 -4.61 3.11 -15.57
C GLN A 327 -5.86 3.62 -16.26
N ARG A 328 -6.28 4.85 -15.97
CA ARG A 328 -7.48 5.43 -16.59
C ARG A 328 -7.27 5.64 -18.07
N GLU A 329 -6.10 6.14 -18.44
CA GLU A 329 -5.73 6.46 -19.81
C GLU A 329 -5.51 5.19 -20.61
N TRP A 330 -4.71 4.24 -20.11
CA TRP A 330 -4.45 2.97 -20.79
C TRP A 330 -5.74 2.19 -21.02
N LEU A 331 -6.62 2.07 -20.03
CA LEU A 331 -7.91 1.36 -20.21
C LEU A 331 -8.81 2.00 -21.27
N LYS A 332 -8.65 3.29 -21.59
CA LYS A 332 -9.40 4.00 -22.64
C LYS A 332 -8.66 4.07 -23.98
N GLY A 333 -7.36 3.80 -23.97
CA GLY A 333 -6.46 3.90 -25.11
C GLY A 333 -5.88 2.55 -25.49
N GLU A 334 -4.61 2.36 -25.16
CA GLU A 334 -3.77 1.23 -25.56
C GLU A 334 -4.33 -0.13 -25.11
N LEU A 335 -5.08 -0.17 -24.01
CA LEU A 335 -5.73 -1.37 -23.48
C LEU A 335 -7.21 -1.45 -23.82
N PHE A 336 -7.75 -0.56 -24.64
CA PHE A 336 -9.20 -0.48 -24.90
C PHE A 336 -9.75 -1.82 -25.40
N ASP A 337 -9.17 -2.39 -26.46
CA ASP A 337 -9.69 -3.63 -27.06
C ASP A 337 -9.65 -4.80 -26.08
N TRP A 338 -8.60 -4.87 -25.26
CA TRP A 338 -8.46 -5.87 -24.20
C TRP A 338 -9.53 -5.68 -23.12
N ALA A 339 -9.66 -4.46 -22.58
CA ALA A 339 -10.61 -4.14 -21.53
C ALA A 339 -12.07 -4.30 -22.01
N ASP A 340 -12.39 -3.83 -23.21
CA ASP A 340 -13.72 -3.92 -23.83
C ASP A 340 -14.14 -5.38 -24.03
N SER A 341 -13.23 -6.21 -24.55
CA SER A 341 -13.46 -7.64 -24.72
C SER A 341 -13.65 -8.33 -23.36
N TYR A 342 -12.83 -8.02 -22.36
CA TYR A 342 -12.95 -8.61 -21.02
C TYR A 342 -14.29 -8.26 -20.36
N ILE A 343 -14.68 -6.99 -20.42
CA ILE A 343 -15.94 -6.51 -19.85
C ILE A 343 -17.10 -7.19 -20.59
N LYS A 344 -17.19 -7.06 -21.92
CA LYS A 344 -18.33 -7.56 -22.70
C LYS A 344 -18.46 -9.08 -22.73
N ASN A 345 -17.35 -9.81 -22.75
CA ASN A 345 -17.34 -11.25 -23.06
C ASN A 345 -16.94 -12.14 -21.88
N THR A 346 -16.02 -11.71 -21.01
CA THR A 346 -15.44 -12.61 -19.99
C THR A 346 -16.15 -12.43 -18.66
N ALA A 347 -16.10 -11.22 -18.09
CA ALA A 347 -16.75 -10.92 -16.82
C ALA A 347 -18.27 -11.14 -16.90
N MET A 348 -18.89 -10.67 -18.00
CA MET A 348 -20.34 -10.74 -18.18
C MET A 348 -20.89 -12.12 -18.54
N ASN A 349 -20.10 -13.02 -19.14
CA ASN A 349 -20.59 -14.37 -19.47
C ASN A 349 -20.28 -15.40 -18.37
N LYS A 350 -19.07 -15.36 -17.80
CA LYS A 350 -18.64 -16.32 -16.78
C LYS A 350 -19.33 -16.07 -15.43
N TYR A 351 -19.59 -14.80 -15.12
CA TYR A 351 -20.20 -14.36 -13.86
C TYR A 351 -21.50 -13.58 -14.09
N ALA A 352 -22.28 -13.98 -15.10
CA ALA A 352 -23.52 -13.31 -15.48
C ALA A 352 -24.50 -13.12 -14.31
N ASN A 353 -24.56 -14.08 -13.39
CA ASN A 353 -25.46 -14.04 -12.24
C ASN A 353 -25.05 -13.01 -11.17
N TRP A 354 -23.84 -12.43 -11.27
CA TRP A 354 -23.36 -11.40 -10.35
C TRP A 354 -23.61 -9.98 -10.85
N PHE A 355 -23.77 -9.81 -12.17
CA PHE A 355 -23.76 -8.50 -12.82
C PHE A 355 -25.03 -8.19 -13.60
N GLU A 356 -25.53 -6.97 -13.45
CA GLU A 356 -26.57 -6.41 -14.31
C GLU A 356 -25.94 -5.91 -15.61
N LYS A 357 -26.26 -6.57 -16.74
CA LYS A 357 -25.60 -6.33 -18.03
C LYS A 357 -25.72 -4.91 -18.54
N THR A 358 -26.92 -4.38 -18.59
CA THR A 358 -27.15 -3.04 -19.14
C THR A 358 -26.44 -1.96 -18.30
N PRO A 359 -26.60 -1.91 -16.96
CA PRO A 359 -25.85 -0.97 -16.12
C PRO A 359 -24.33 -1.06 -16.26
N VAL A 360 -23.75 -2.26 -16.34
CA VAL A 360 -22.29 -2.44 -16.52
C VAL A 360 -21.83 -1.84 -17.85
N LEU A 361 -22.52 -2.15 -18.95
CA LEU A 361 -22.17 -1.65 -20.28
C LEU A 361 -22.35 -0.14 -20.39
N ASP A 362 -23.37 0.43 -19.76
CA ASP A 362 -23.58 1.87 -19.69
C ASP A 362 -22.47 2.57 -18.90
N CYS A 363 -22.08 2.03 -17.75
CA CYS A 363 -20.94 2.55 -16.98
C CYS A 363 -19.63 2.50 -17.78
N TRP A 364 -19.36 1.38 -18.45
CA TRP A 364 -18.18 1.23 -19.31
C TRP A 364 -18.18 2.26 -20.44
N LYS A 365 -19.30 2.41 -21.16
CA LYS A 365 -19.45 3.40 -22.23
C LYS A 365 -19.17 4.82 -21.74
N ARG A 366 -19.77 5.20 -20.60
CA ARG A 366 -19.57 6.54 -20.00
C ARG A 366 -18.12 6.78 -19.59
N PHE A 367 -17.46 5.77 -19.04
CA PHE A 367 -16.02 5.83 -18.73
C PHE A 367 -15.18 6.05 -20.00
N CYS A 368 -15.44 5.30 -21.08
CA CYS A 368 -14.73 5.47 -22.36
C CYS A 368 -14.99 6.84 -23.00
N GLN A 369 -16.19 7.40 -22.84
CA GLN A 369 -16.56 8.73 -23.32
C GLN A 369 -16.01 9.89 -22.46
N GLY A 370 -15.35 9.57 -21.34
CA GLY A 370 -14.77 10.56 -20.44
C GLY A 370 -15.79 11.23 -19.50
N GLU A 371 -17.02 10.72 -19.43
CA GLU A 371 -18.04 11.20 -18.48
C GLU A 371 -17.78 10.71 -17.03
N SER A 372 -16.90 9.71 -16.87
CA SER A 372 -16.40 9.25 -15.57
C SER A 372 -14.91 8.97 -15.69
N ASP A 373 -14.16 9.27 -14.63
CA ASP A 373 -12.72 9.00 -14.53
C ASP A 373 -12.40 7.90 -13.50
N ASN A 374 -13.41 7.30 -12.87
CA ASN A 374 -13.22 6.33 -11.83
C ASN A 374 -12.95 4.92 -12.40
N SER A 375 -11.68 4.57 -12.56
CA SER A 375 -11.27 3.25 -13.06
C SER A 375 -11.27 2.13 -12.00
N PHE A 376 -11.61 2.41 -10.73
CA PHE A 376 -11.55 1.40 -9.67
C PHE A 376 -12.51 0.24 -9.92
N TYR A 377 -13.78 0.53 -10.21
CA TYR A 377 -14.77 -0.51 -10.46
C TYR A 377 -14.55 -1.20 -11.82
N ILE A 378 -14.04 -0.47 -12.82
CA ILE A 378 -13.64 -1.05 -14.11
C ILE A 378 -12.57 -2.12 -13.91
N TRP A 379 -11.52 -1.79 -13.15
CA TRP A 379 -10.47 -2.76 -12.84
C TRP A 379 -11.00 -3.96 -12.06
N GLN A 380 -11.92 -3.76 -11.12
CA GLN A 380 -12.54 -4.86 -10.37
C GLN A 380 -13.25 -5.85 -11.32
N TRP A 381 -13.99 -5.36 -12.31
CA TRP A 381 -14.67 -6.22 -13.29
C TRP A 381 -13.69 -6.99 -14.17
N ILE A 382 -12.65 -6.31 -14.67
CA ILE A 382 -11.58 -6.96 -15.44
C ILE A 382 -10.93 -8.05 -14.60
N ASN A 383 -10.56 -7.73 -13.35
CA ASN A 383 -9.81 -8.61 -12.48
C ASN A 383 -10.57 -9.90 -12.13
N ILE A 384 -11.89 -9.83 -11.93
CA ILE A 384 -12.74 -11.02 -11.75
C ILE A 384 -12.68 -11.95 -12.97
N GLY A 385 -12.58 -11.37 -14.17
CA GLY A 385 -12.44 -12.11 -15.41
C GLY A 385 -11.06 -12.74 -15.64
N LEU A 386 -10.01 -12.37 -14.89
CA LEU A 386 -8.61 -12.82 -15.11
C LEU A 386 -8.32 -14.29 -14.73
N ARG A 387 -9.33 -15.18 -14.72
CA ARG A 387 -9.18 -16.60 -14.33
C ARG A 387 -9.47 -17.56 -15.47
#